data_AF-A0A229GKJ0-F1
#
_entry.id   AF-A0A229GKJ0-F1
#
_cell.length_a   1.000
_cell.length_b   1.000
_cell.length_c   1.000
_cell.angle_alpha   90.00
_cell.angle_beta   90.00
_cell.angle_gamma   90.00
#
_symmetry.space_group_name_H-M   'P 1'
#
loop_
_entity.id
_entity.type
_entity.pdbx_description
1 polymer ?
#
loop_
_entity_poly.entity_id
_entity_poly.type
_entity_poly.pdbx_seq_one_letter_code
_entity_poly.pdbx_strand_id
1 'polypeptide(L)'
;MKPTYFLSLAFLTLSSLVSTSALAAPGFSNGINVYTSQDGGVYSTSWTAYPMTIEGYTGANLKKPDNLLIALTADGKTSSFRGVLSITCSSPINSTIVSDADYKSLKEAMADYTIPRPVVNNLFAKFCK
;
A
#
# COMPACT_ATOMS: atom_id res chain seq x y z
N MET A 1 65.61 -22.70 -39.69
CA MET A 1 64.65 -23.81 -39.90
C MET A 1 63.34 -23.45 -39.23
N LYS A 2 62.21 -23.68 -39.93
CA LYS A 2 60.79 -23.62 -39.48
C LYS A 2 60.53 -24.48 -38.21
N PRO A 3 59.39 -24.38 -37.47
CA PRO A 3 58.06 -24.03 -38.01
C PRO A 3 57.11 -23.17 -37.16
N THR A 4 56.11 -22.69 -37.89
CA THR A 4 54.79 -22.14 -37.56
C THR A 4 53.83 -23.18 -36.96
N TYR A 5 52.61 -22.72 -36.62
CA TYR A 5 51.32 -23.41 -36.32
C TYR A 5 50.86 -23.24 -34.85
N PHE A 6 49.93 -22.31 -34.56
CA PHE A 6 48.46 -22.46 -34.63
C PHE A 6 47.94 -23.68 -33.86
N LEU A 7 47.26 -23.49 -32.74
CA LEU A 7 45.84 -23.86 -32.50
C LEU A 7 45.49 -23.82 -31.00
N SER A 8 44.30 -23.28 -30.71
CA SER A 8 43.39 -23.71 -29.63
C SER A 8 43.81 -23.35 -28.18
N LEU A 9 42.95 -23.01 -27.23
CA LEU A 9 41.55 -23.35 -27.03
C LEU A 9 40.79 -22.12 -26.49
N ALA A 10 39.70 -21.76 -27.15
CA ALA A 10 38.59 -21.06 -26.54
C ALA A 10 37.79 -22.06 -25.69
N PHE A 11 37.66 -21.81 -24.39
CA PHE A 11 36.61 -22.38 -23.54
C PHE A 11 36.17 -21.27 -22.57
N LEU A 12 35.07 -20.58 -22.86
CA LEU A 12 33.73 -20.89 -22.33
C LEU A 12 33.69 -20.94 -20.80
N THR A 13 33.48 -19.77 -20.18
CA THR A 13 32.53 -19.65 -19.05
C THR A 13 31.78 -18.33 -19.20
N LEU A 14 30.80 -18.33 -20.09
CA LEU A 14 29.75 -17.32 -20.08
C LEU A 14 28.88 -17.62 -18.85
N SER A 15 29.29 -17.11 -17.69
CA SER A 15 28.46 -17.12 -16.49
C SER A 15 27.31 -16.16 -16.77
N SER A 16 26.24 -16.66 -17.35
CA SER A 16 24.97 -15.95 -17.40
C SER A 16 24.55 -15.71 -15.95
N LEU A 17 24.79 -14.48 -15.47
CA LEU A 17 24.04 -13.93 -14.36
C LEU A 17 22.57 -14.04 -14.77
N VAL A 18 21.92 -15.09 -14.28
CA VAL A 18 20.47 -15.15 -14.26
C VAL A 18 20.09 -14.04 -13.29
N SER A 19 20.00 -12.82 -13.82
CA SER A 19 19.36 -11.72 -13.15
C SER A 19 17.94 -12.18 -12.99
N THR A 20 17.62 -12.75 -11.84
CA THR A 20 16.25 -12.83 -11.38
C THR A 20 15.80 -11.38 -11.34
N SER A 21 15.14 -10.92 -12.40
CA SER A 21 14.25 -9.80 -12.31
C SER A 21 13.24 -10.23 -11.26
N ALA A 22 13.49 -9.83 -10.01
CA ALA A 22 12.41 -9.64 -9.07
C ALA A 22 11.46 -8.72 -9.83
N LEU A 23 10.38 -9.30 -10.36
CA LEU A 23 9.27 -8.53 -10.86
C LEU A 23 8.86 -7.69 -9.66
N ALA A 24 9.28 -6.43 -9.68
CA ALA A 24 8.85 -5.47 -8.69
C ALA A 24 7.33 -5.54 -8.74
N ALA A 25 6.72 -5.93 -7.62
CA ALA A 25 5.28 -5.93 -7.49
C ALA A 25 4.79 -4.58 -8.03
N PRO A 26 3.82 -4.56 -8.98
CA PRO A 26 3.37 -3.32 -9.60
C PRO A 26 3.03 -2.33 -8.51
N GLY A 27 3.81 -1.25 -8.45
CA GLY A 27 3.73 -0.29 -7.36
C GLY A 27 2.34 0.32 -7.29
N PHE A 28 1.79 0.41 -6.08
CA PHE A 28 0.59 1.19 -5.80
C PHE A 28 0.87 2.67 -6.04
N SER A 29 0.77 3.12 -7.29
CA SER A 29 1.23 4.47 -7.66
C SER A 29 0.21 5.57 -7.37
N ASN A 30 -1.07 5.25 -7.18
CA ASN A 30 -2.12 6.27 -7.10
C ASN A 30 -2.87 6.18 -5.78
N GLY A 31 -2.49 7.04 -4.83
CA GLY A 31 -3.27 7.27 -3.62
C GLY A 31 -4.69 7.71 -3.95
N ILE A 32 -5.67 7.14 -3.26
CA ILE A 32 -7.09 7.46 -3.40
C ILE A 32 -7.44 8.50 -2.35
N ASN A 33 -7.81 9.72 -2.76
CA ASN A 33 -8.36 10.69 -1.82
C ASN A 33 -9.67 10.15 -1.24
N VAL A 34 -9.72 10.00 0.08
CA VAL A 34 -10.90 9.52 0.79
C VAL A 34 -11.68 10.66 1.43
N TYR A 35 -11.03 11.75 1.81
CA TYR A 35 -11.69 12.90 2.42
C TYR A 35 -10.76 14.11 2.43
N THR A 36 -11.34 15.31 2.32
CA THR A 36 -10.63 16.57 2.56
C THR A 36 -11.45 17.38 3.57
N SER A 37 -10.86 17.68 4.74
CA SER A 37 -11.46 18.62 5.69
C SER A 37 -11.11 20.06 5.28
N GLN A 38 -12.05 20.98 5.52
CA GLN A 38 -11.79 22.42 5.45
C GLN A 38 -11.76 22.98 6.87
N ASP A 39 -10.59 23.47 7.27
CA ASP A 39 -10.32 23.92 8.63
C ASP A 39 -10.31 25.46 8.65
N GLY A 40 -11.42 26.05 9.10
CA GLY A 40 -11.57 27.50 9.19
C GLY A 40 -11.57 28.23 7.83
N GLY A 41 -11.84 27.53 6.73
CA GLY A 41 -12.00 28.10 5.38
C GLY A 41 -10.71 28.47 4.65
N VAL A 42 -9.54 28.36 5.30
CA VAL A 42 -8.24 28.74 4.70
C VAL A 42 -7.25 27.56 4.65
N TYR A 43 -7.44 26.59 5.54
CA TYR A 43 -6.61 25.39 5.59
C TYR A 43 -7.41 24.16 5.21
N SER A 44 -6.72 23.16 4.69
CA SER A 44 -7.31 21.86 4.39
C SER A 44 -6.41 20.74 4.86
N THR A 45 -7.02 19.63 5.25
CA THR A 45 -6.31 18.37 5.47
C THR A 45 -6.88 17.29 4.57
N SER A 46 -6.04 16.80 3.66
CA SER A 46 -6.39 15.76 2.70
C SER A 46 -5.96 14.40 3.21
N TRP A 47 -6.91 13.47 3.23
CA TRP A 47 -6.72 12.10 3.65
C TRP A 47 -6.64 11.21 2.41
N THR A 48 -5.55 10.48 2.27
CA THR A 48 -5.23 9.68 1.09
C THR A 48 -4.97 8.23 1.51
N ALA A 49 -5.67 7.30 0.86
CA ALA A 49 -5.57 5.88 1.09
C ALA A 49 -4.74 5.21 -0.01
N TYR A 50 -3.80 4.37 0.38
CA TYR A 50 -2.92 3.58 -0.47
C TYR A 50 -3.15 2.11 -0.14
N PRO A 51 -3.91 1.39 -0.97
CA PRO A 51 -4.10 -0.04 -0.75
C PRO A 51 -2.75 -0.76 -0.80
N MET A 52 -2.48 -1.69 0.12
CA MET A 52 -1.18 -2.37 0.22
C MET A 52 -1.23 -3.83 -0.24
N THR A 53 -2.40 -4.46 -0.19
CA THR A 53 -2.63 -5.83 -0.67
C THR A 53 -3.65 -5.81 -1.80
N ILE A 54 -3.17 -5.71 -3.03
CA ILE A 54 -4.00 -5.88 -4.23
C ILE A 54 -3.21 -6.59 -5.36
N GLU A 55 -2.49 -7.67 -5.06
CA GLU A 55 -2.26 -8.71 -6.09
C GLU A 55 -3.03 -9.95 -5.67
N GLY A 56 -4.15 -10.18 -6.37
CA GLY A 56 -5.20 -11.14 -6.02
C GLY A 56 -6.63 -10.62 -6.21
N TYR A 57 -6.81 -9.32 -6.52
CA TYR A 57 -8.12 -8.67 -6.68
C TYR A 57 -8.37 -7.99 -8.03
N THR A 58 -7.36 -7.92 -8.89
CA THR A 58 -7.38 -7.21 -10.17
C THR A 58 -7.65 -8.13 -11.36
N GLY A 59 -8.15 -9.36 -11.12
CA GLY A 59 -8.63 -10.26 -12.15
C GLY A 59 -10.15 -10.25 -12.22
N ALA A 60 -10.73 -10.39 -13.42
CA ALA A 60 -12.18 -10.34 -13.67
C ALA A 60 -13.02 -11.37 -12.87
N ASN A 61 -12.39 -12.31 -12.15
CA ASN A 61 -13.04 -13.44 -11.48
C ASN A 61 -12.62 -13.66 -10.01
N LEU A 62 -12.06 -12.66 -9.31
CA LEU A 62 -11.57 -12.86 -7.93
C LEU A 62 -12.44 -12.16 -6.87
N LYS A 63 -12.74 -12.88 -5.78
CA LYS A 63 -13.64 -12.45 -4.68
C LYS A 63 -12.91 -11.62 -3.64
N LYS A 64 -13.21 -10.32 -3.59
CA LYS A 64 -12.77 -9.35 -2.57
C LYS A 64 -12.54 -9.97 -1.19
N PRO A 65 -11.38 -9.75 -0.54
CA PRO A 65 -11.10 -10.39 0.74
C PRO A 65 -11.98 -9.76 1.79
N ASP A 66 -12.25 -10.50 2.85
CA ASP A 66 -12.92 -9.90 3.99
C ASP A 66 -12.02 -8.89 4.72
N ASN A 67 -10.71 -9.11 4.71
CA ASN A 67 -9.72 -8.24 5.35
C ASN A 67 -8.79 -7.58 4.33
N LEU A 68 -8.62 -6.26 4.43
CA LEU A 68 -7.81 -5.44 3.54
C LEU A 68 -6.75 -4.65 4.33
N LEU A 69 -5.51 -4.62 3.82
CA LEU A 69 -4.49 -3.72 4.33
C LEU A 69 -4.41 -2.44 3.50
N ILE A 70 -4.54 -1.29 4.17
CA ILE A 70 -4.59 0.03 3.54
C ILE A 70 -3.69 0.98 4.32
N ALA A 71 -2.66 1.53 3.68
CA ALA A 71 -1.96 2.68 4.22
C ALA A 71 -2.85 3.93 4.10
N LEU A 72 -2.91 4.74 5.14
CA LEU A 72 -3.65 5.99 5.19
C LEU A 72 -2.69 7.10 5.63
N THR A 73 -2.70 8.21 4.90
CA THR A 73 -1.95 9.41 5.26
C THR A 73 -2.88 10.61 5.31
N ALA A 74 -2.62 11.54 6.23
CA ALA A 74 -3.17 12.88 6.24
C ALA A 74 -2.08 13.88 5.85
N ASP A 75 -2.41 14.78 4.94
CA ASP A 75 -1.57 15.93 4.56
C ASP A 75 -2.35 17.22 4.78
N GLY A 76 -1.96 17.97 5.82
CA GLY A 76 -2.58 19.25 6.15
C GLY A 76 -2.19 19.78 7.52
N LYS A 77 -2.69 20.98 7.84
CA LYS A 77 -2.30 21.72 9.07
C LYS A 77 -2.74 21.00 10.35
N THR A 78 -3.85 20.27 10.30
CA THR A 78 -4.50 19.71 11.49
C THR A 78 -4.15 18.25 11.74
N SER A 79 -3.46 17.57 10.82
CA SER A 79 -2.99 16.20 11.01
C SER A 79 -1.82 15.86 10.10
N SER A 80 -0.84 15.15 10.64
CA SER A 80 0.27 14.53 9.92
C SER A 80 0.21 13.00 9.99
N PHE A 81 -0.97 12.44 10.26
CA PHE A 81 -1.18 11.01 10.46
C PHE A 81 -0.61 10.19 9.29
N ARG A 82 0.14 9.12 9.61
CA ARG A 82 0.61 8.12 8.66
C ARG A 82 0.52 6.76 9.34
N GLY A 83 -0.26 5.84 8.78
CA GLY A 83 -0.40 4.51 9.34
C GLY A 83 -1.00 3.49 8.38
N VAL A 84 -0.92 2.22 8.74
CA VAL A 84 -1.53 1.09 8.03
C VAL A 84 -2.74 0.63 8.80
N LEU A 85 -3.84 0.42 8.09
CA LEU A 85 -5.12 -0.03 8.59
C LEU A 85 -5.37 -1.46 8.13
N SER A 86 -5.89 -2.29 9.03
CA SER A 86 -6.57 -3.53 8.69
C SER A 86 -8.08 -3.27 8.70
N ILE A 87 -8.71 -3.36 7.53
CA ILE A 87 -10.14 -3.14 7.35
C ILE A 87 -10.84 -4.48 7.18
N THR A 88 -11.75 -4.81 8.09
CA THR A 88 -12.62 -6.00 8.03
C THR A 88 -14.01 -5.62 7.49
N CYS A 89 -14.33 -6.01 6.27
CA CYS A 89 -15.54 -5.58 5.58
C CYS A 89 -16.82 -6.25 6.11
N SER A 90 -16.77 -7.53 6.50
CA SER A 90 -17.90 -8.24 7.12
C SER A 90 -18.24 -7.73 8.52
N SER A 91 -17.22 -7.22 9.24
CA SER A 91 -17.33 -6.77 10.62
C SER A 91 -16.48 -5.50 10.84
N PRO A 92 -16.99 -4.32 10.43
CA PRO A 92 -16.26 -3.06 10.51
C PRO A 92 -15.68 -2.73 11.89
N ILE A 93 -16.31 -3.22 12.96
CA ILE A 93 -15.87 -3.02 14.35
C ILE A 93 -14.53 -3.69 14.67
N ASN A 94 -14.14 -4.72 13.92
CA ASN A 94 -12.86 -5.42 14.10
C ASN A 94 -11.70 -4.74 13.35
N SER A 95 -11.98 -3.66 12.63
CA SER A 95 -10.96 -2.93 11.87
C SER A 95 -10.06 -2.10 12.78
N THR A 96 -8.76 -2.10 12.50
CA THR A 96 -7.72 -1.59 13.41
C THR A 96 -6.59 -0.87 12.68
N ILE A 97 -5.86 -0.02 13.41
CA ILE A 97 -4.58 0.54 12.99
C ILE A 97 -3.50 -0.45 13.41
N VAL A 98 -2.72 -0.95 12.45
CA VAL A 98 -1.72 -2.01 12.67
C VAL A 98 -0.27 -1.52 12.64
N SER A 99 -0.03 -0.25 12.28
CA SER A 99 1.32 0.33 12.28
C SER A 99 1.47 1.53 13.21
N ASP A 100 0.65 1.61 14.26
CA ASP A 100 0.81 2.60 15.33
C ASP A 100 1.70 2.02 16.44
N ALA A 101 2.31 2.88 17.26
CA ALA A 101 3.16 2.46 18.38
C ALA A 101 2.39 1.54 19.35
N ASP A 102 1.09 1.80 19.48
CA ASP A 102 0.12 0.96 20.17
C ASP A 102 -0.96 0.51 19.19
N TYR A 103 -1.19 -0.80 19.07
CA TYR A 103 -2.32 -1.34 18.31
C TYR A 103 -3.62 -0.70 18.79
N LYS A 104 -4.36 -0.03 17.89
CA LYS A 104 -5.58 0.71 18.22
C LYS A 104 -6.72 0.35 17.28
N SER A 105 -7.92 0.16 17.80
CA SER A 105 -9.09 -0.05 16.94
C SER A 105 -9.50 1.22 16.19
N LEU A 106 -10.10 1.09 15.01
CA LEU A 106 -10.64 2.27 14.30
C LEU A 106 -11.74 2.96 15.10
N LYS A 107 -12.46 2.21 15.95
CA LYS A 107 -13.46 2.77 16.86
C LYS A 107 -12.82 3.73 17.86
N GLU A 108 -11.72 3.33 18.48
CA GLU A 108 -10.96 4.17 19.42
C GLU A 108 -10.34 5.37 18.71
N ALA A 109 -9.74 5.17 17.54
CA ALA A 109 -9.14 6.23 16.74
C ALA A 109 -10.17 7.30 16.28
N MET A 110 -11.44 6.94 16.13
CA MET A 110 -12.51 7.91 15.90
C MET A 110 -12.95 8.62 17.19
N ALA A 111 -12.87 7.94 18.33
CA ALA A 111 -13.31 8.48 19.62
C ALA A 111 -12.32 9.50 20.19
N ASP A 112 -11.02 9.29 19.95
CA ASP A 112 -9.94 10.20 20.37
C ASP A 112 -9.55 11.24 19.30
N TYR A 113 -10.29 11.28 18.19
CA TYR A 113 -10.09 12.18 17.05
C TYR A 113 -8.78 11.99 16.27
N THR A 114 -8.07 10.87 16.45
CA THR A 114 -6.89 10.50 15.63
C THR A 114 -7.27 10.43 14.14
N ILE A 115 -8.40 9.82 13.82
CA ILE A 115 -8.93 9.71 12.45
C ILE A 115 -10.38 10.22 12.43
N PRO A 116 -10.70 11.26 11.63
CA PRO A 116 -12.05 11.76 11.51
C PRO A 116 -13.04 10.70 11.02
N ARG A 117 -14.23 10.67 11.61
CA ARG A 117 -15.33 9.76 11.20
C ARG A 117 -15.62 9.77 9.68
N PRO A 118 -15.63 10.92 8.97
CA PRO A 118 -15.82 10.93 7.52
C PRO A 118 -14.76 10.12 6.75
N VAL A 119 -13.51 10.13 7.21
CA VAL A 119 -12.41 9.36 6.61
C VAL A 119 -12.71 7.87 6.71
N VAL A 120 -13.08 7.40 7.90
CA VAL A 120 -13.42 5.99 8.14
C VAL A 120 -14.63 5.57 7.29
N ASN A 121 -15.70 6.36 7.29
CA ASN A 121 -16.89 6.06 6.48
C ASN A 121 -16.56 5.95 4.98
N ASN A 122 -15.73 6.85 4.46
CA ASN A 122 -15.34 6.87 3.06
C ASN A 122 -14.39 5.71 2.71
N LEU A 123 -13.52 5.29 3.63
CA LEU A 123 -12.72 4.08 3.49
C LEU A 123 -13.62 2.85 3.28
N PHE A 124 -14.58 2.60 4.17
CA PHE A 124 -15.50 1.47 4.01
C PHE A 124 -16.35 1.58 2.73
N ALA A 125 -16.78 2.78 2.36
CA ALA A 125 -17.53 2.99 1.12
C ALA A 125 -16.70 2.68 -0.14
N LYS A 126 -15.39 3.00 -0.15
CA LYS A 126 -14.49 2.73 -1.29
C LYS A 126 -14.00 1.28 -1.33
N PHE A 127 -13.74 0.71 -0.16
CA PHE A 127 -12.99 -0.54 -0.05
C PHE A 127 -13.82 -1.71 0.43
N CYS A 128 -15.07 -1.55 0.87
CA CYS A 128 -15.93 -2.67 1.31
C CYS A 128 -17.23 -2.82 0.53
N LYS A 129 -17.76 -1.74 -0.04
CA LYS A 129 -18.84 -1.80 -1.05
C LYS A 129 -18.28 -2.05 -2.45
#